data_AF-E4X7W0-F1
#
_entry.id   AF-E4X7W0-F1
#
_cell.length_a   1.000
_cell.length_b   1.000
_cell.length_c   1.000
_cell.angle_alpha   90.00
_cell.angle_beta   90.00
_cell.angle_gamma   90.00
#
_symmetry.space_group_name_H-M   'P 1'
#
loop_
_entity.id
_entity.type
_entity.pdbx_description
1 polymer ?
#
loop_
_entity_poly.entity_id
_entity_poly.type
_entity_poly.pdbx_seq_one_letter_code
_entity_poly.pdbx_strand_id
1 'polypeptide(L)'
;MMLEIILFALTVFTAIVVAKRSPTLKRDINAARMLVTMKMMYAWYTWRGFNIPVLWEKTVEKYPGKTALIEAHTGRTFMFSEIDEVSNKTAWVLKKFDVKPGSVVAIMMPNSMEYVASWLGAGA
;
A
#
# COMPACT_ATOMS: atom_id res chain seq x y z
N MET A 1 16.71 24.56 38.00
CA MET A 1 16.34 25.63 37.04
C MET A 1 17.48 26.06 36.12
N MET A 2 18.48 26.86 36.55
CA MET A 2 19.54 27.35 35.64
C MET A 2 20.42 26.23 35.03
N LEU A 3 20.84 25.26 35.86
CA LEU A 3 21.66 24.14 35.42
C LEU A 3 20.92 23.20 34.44
N GLU A 4 19.62 23.00 34.65
CA GLU A 4 18.77 22.17 33.79
C GLU A 4 18.55 22.80 32.42
N ILE A 5 18.38 24.12 32.37
CA ILE A 5 18.28 24.87 31.11
C ILE A 5 19.58 24.75 30.31
N ILE A 6 20.74 24.84 30.98
CA ILE A 6 22.05 24.70 30.33
C ILE A 6 22.23 23.27 29.80
N LEU A 7 21.92 22.25 30.60
CA LEU A 7 22.03 20.84 30.19
C LEU A 7 21.10 20.52 29.00
N PHE A 8 19.89 21.07 29.02
CA PHE A 8 18.94 20.97 27.90
C PHE A 8 19.47 21.66 26.64
N ALA A 9 20.01 22.88 26.76
CA ALA A 9 20.59 23.58 25.62
C ALA A 9 21.80 22.83 25.01
N LEU A 10 22.64 22.21 25.85
CA LEU A 10 23.82 21.46 25.41
C LEU A 10 23.46 20.14 24.72
N THR A 11 22.41 19.46 25.20
CA THR A 11 21.87 18.23 24.57
C THR A 11 21.22 18.55 23.23
N VAL A 12 20.44 19.63 23.13
CA VAL A 12 19.87 20.10 21.85
C VAL A 12 20.98 20.52 20.88
N PHE A 13 21.99 21.24 21.35
CA PHE A 13 23.12 21.67 20.52
C PHE A 13 23.91 20.48 19.96
N THR A 14 24.27 19.51 20.80
CA THR A 14 24.97 18.30 20.37
C THR A 14 24.12 17.47 19.40
N ALA A 15 22.82 17.34 19.64
CA ALA A 15 21.90 16.68 18.71
C ALA A 15 21.84 17.37 17.34
N ILE A 16 21.80 18.70 17.29
CA ILE A 16 21.79 19.47 16.03
C ILE A 16 23.13 19.31 15.28
N VAL A 17 24.26 19.35 15.97
CA VAL A 17 25.60 19.17 15.37
C VAL A 17 25.75 17.75 14.82
N VAL A 18 25.34 16.74 15.59
CA VAL A 18 25.35 15.33 15.15
C VAL A 18 24.40 15.12 13.97
N ALA A 19 23.19 15.68 14.00
CA ALA A 19 22.24 15.60 12.90
C ALA A 19 22.82 16.23 11.62
N LYS A 20 23.39 17.45 11.70
CA LYS A 20 24.01 18.12 10.55
C LYS A 20 25.24 17.39 10.01
N ARG A 21 25.93 16.61 10.85
CA ARG A 21 27.12 15.84 10.49
C ARG A 21 26.80 14.41 10.04
N SER A 22 25.58 13.93 10.27
CA SER A 22 25.17 12.61 9.80
C SER A 22 25.02 12.61 8.27
N PRO A 23 25.72 11.71 7.55
CA PRO A 23 25.55 11.58 6.11
C PRO A 23 24.14 11.10 5.72
N THR A 24 23.35 10.57 6.67
CA THR A 24 22.00 10.06 6.43
C THR A 24 20.89 11.09 6.60
N LEU A 25 21.17 12.28 7.15
CA LEU A 25 20.11 13.25 7.50
C LEU A 25 19.21 13.59 6.31
N LYS A 26 19.78 13.74 5.11
CA LYS A 26 19.01 13.97 3.88
C LYS A 26 18.07 12.80 3.56
N ARG A 27 18.53 11.57 3.73
CA ARG A 27 17.73 10.35 3.54
C ARG A 27 16.60 10.29 4.56
N ASP A 28 16.90 10.63 5.81
CA ASP A 28 15.94 10.56 6.91
C ASP A 28 14.85 11.65 6.76
N ILE A 29 15.21 12.86 6.31
CA ILE A 29 14.24 13.91 5.95
C ILE A 29 13.38 13.48 4.76
N ASN A 30 13.97 12.88 3.73
CA ASN A 30 13.21 12.38 2.58
C ASN A 30 12.23 11.28 2.99
N ALA A 31 12.65 10.36 3.86
CA ALA A 31 11.79 9.33 4.43
C ALA A 31 10.65 9.95 5.26
N ALA A 32 10.95 10.91 6.13
CA ALA A 32 9.94 11.61 6.93
C ALA A 32 8.92 12.33 6.04
N ARG A 33 9.38 13.06 5.01
CA ARG A 33 8.51 13.71 4.03
C ARG A 33 7.64 12.69 3.30
N MET A 34 8.22 11.59 2.82
CA MET A 34 7.49 10.51 2.16
C MET A 34 6.39 9.93 3.06
N LEU A 35 6.72 9.63 4.32
CA LEU A 35 5.77 9.08 5.29
C LEU A 35 4.63 10.06 5.60
N VAL A 36 4.95 11.35 5.79
CA VAL A 36 3.93 12.38 6.02
C VAL A 36 3.02 12.51 4.80
N THR A 37 3.58 12.61 3.60
CA THR A 37 2.80 12.69 2.36
C THR A 37 1.92 11.45 2.20
N MET A 38 2.45 10.25 2.42
CA MET A 38 1.71 9.00 2.29
C MET A 38 0.60 8.88 3.34
N LYS A 39 0.86 9.29 4.60
CA LYS A 39 -0.16 9.32 5.67
C LYS A 39 -1.29 10.28 5.34
N MET A 40 -0.97 11.49 4.89
CA MET A 40 -1.96 12.49 4.50
C MET A 40 -2.80 12.00 3.32
N MET A 41 -2.16 11.42 2.32
CA MET A 41 -2.83 10.84 1.15
C MET A 41 -3.75 9.68 1.56
N TYR A 42 -3.26 8.74 2.36
CA TYR A 42 -4.03 7.60 2.84
C TYR A 42 -5.24 8.04 3.68
N ALA A 43 -5.04 8.98 4.62
CA ALA A 43 -6.13 9.55 5.42
C ALA A 43 -7.17 10.23 4.52
N TRP A 44 -6.73 10.96 3.49
CA TRP A 44 -7.64 11.60 2.54
C TRP A 44 -8.44 10.59 1.71
N TYR A 45 -7.81 9.54 1.17
CA TYR A 45 -8.50 8.50 0.39
C TYR A 45 -9.51 7.74 1.25
N THR A 46 -9.08 7.28 2.42
CA THR A 46 -9.93 6.52 3.34
C THR A 46 -11.07 7.36 3.90
N TRP A 47 -10.85 8.64 4.23
CA TRP A 47 -11.92 9.55 4.63
C TRP A 47 -12.98 9.76 3.54
N ARG A 48 -12.58 9.64 2.26
CA ARG A 48 -13.49 9.66 1.10
C ARG A 48 -14.08 8.29 0.74
N GLY A 49 -13.86 7.26 1.56
CA GLY A 49 -14.38 5.91 1.35
C GLY A 49 -13.65 5.11 0.27
N PHE A 50 -12.49 5.56 -0.20
CA PHE A 50 -11.69 4.76 -1.14
C PHE A 50 -10.91 3.68 -0.40
N ASN A 51 -11.02 2.45 -0.91
CA ASN A 51 -10.19 1.31 -0.55
C ASN A 51 -9.53 0.74 -1.83
N ILE A 52 -8.72 -0.30 -1.68
CA ILE A 52 -8.02 -0.90 -2.83
C ILE A 52 -9.00 -1.45 -3.89
N PRO A 53 -10.03 -2.24 -3.57
CA PRO A 53 -11.04 -2.67 -4.55
C PRO A 53 -11.70 -1.52 -5.31
N VAL A 54 -12.10 -0.45 -4.62
CA VAL A 54 -12.74 0.72 -5.26
C VAL A 54 -11.77 1.43 -6.21
N LEU A 55 -10.50 1.55 -5.84
CA LEU A 55 -9.47 2.13 -6.72
C LEU A 55 -9.17 1.21 -7.92
N TRP A 56 -9.22 -0.11 -7.70
CA TRP A 56 -9.07 -1.11 -8.74
C TRP A 56 -10.20 -1.02 -9.77
N GLU A 57 -11.47 -1.09 -9.34
CA GLU A 57 -12.64 -0.96 -10.22
C GLU A 57 -12.56 0.31 -11.08
N LYS A 58 -12.27 1.46 -10.47
CA LYS A 58 -12.10 2.73 -11.22
C LYS A 58 -10.96 2.68 -12.23
N THR A 59 -9.90 1.93 -11.94
CA THR A 59 -8.78 1.75 -12.86
C THR A 59 -9.16 0.83 -14.02
N VAL A 60 -9.89 -0.25 -13.74
CA VAL A 60 -10.44 -1.18 -14.75
C VAL A 60 -11.41 -0.45 -15.66
N GLU A 61 -12.35 0.33 -15.12
CA GLU A 61 -13.28 1.15 -15.90
C GLU A 61 -12.56 2.10 -16.86
N LYS A 62 -11.47 2.72 -16.38
CA LYS A 62 -10.72 3.70 -17.17
C LYS A 62 -9.79 3.07 -18.21
N TYR A 63 -9.25 1.89 -17.93
CA TYR A 63 -8.21 1.25 -18.72
C TYR A 63 -8.40 -0.27 -18.90
N PRO A 64 -9.58 -0.74 -19.35
CA PRO A 64 -9.91 -2.16 -19.31
C PRO A 64 -8.94 -3.01 -20.14
N GLY A 65 -8.58 -2.54 -21.33
CA GLY A 65 -7.68 -3.23 -22.26
C GLY A 65 -6.19 -2.94 -22.07
N LYS A 66 -5.78 -2.25 -20.99
CA LYS A 66 -4.34 -2.05 -20.71
C LYS A 66 -3.79 -3.25 -19.97
N THR A 67 -2.55 -3.63 -20.31
CA THR A 67 -1.79 -4.63 -19.56
C THR A 67 -1.58 -4.17 -18.12
N ALA A 68 -1.98 -5.02 -17.18
CA ALA A 68 -1.86 -4.82 -15.74
C ALA A 68 -0.77 -5.69 -15.13
N LEU A 69 -0.67 -6.96 -15.56
CA LEU A 69 0.33 -7.90 -15.10
C LEU A 69 1.06 -8.58 -16.25
N ILE A 70 2.32 -8.91 -16.03
CA ILE A 70 3.14 -9.73 -16.90
C ILE A 70 3.77 -10.82 -16.04
N GLU A 71 3.51 -12.08 -16.36
CA GLU A 71 4.16 -13.20 -15.71
C GLU A 71 5.60 -13.32 -16.20
N ALA A 72 6.56 -13.10 -15.30
CA ALA A 72 7.98 -13.09 -15.67
C ALA A 72 8.48 -14.44 -16.25
N HIS A 73 7.88 -15.56 -15.82
CA HIS A 73 8.35 -16.90 -16.19
C HIS A 73 7.73 -17.41 -17.50
N THR A 74 6.51 -17.00 -17.85
CA THR A 74 5.83 -17.40 -19.09
C THR A 74 5.83 -16.31 -20.16
N GLY A 75 6.05 -15.05 -19.77
CA GLY A 75 5.85 -13.87 -20.62
C GLY A 75 4.38 -13.54 -20.89
N ARG A 76 3.42 -14.26 -20.28
CA ARG A 76 2.00 -13.99 -20.45
C ARG A 76 1.64 -12.63 -19.90
N THR A 77 0.81 -11.91 -20.63
CA THR A 77 0.30 -10.60 -20.25
C THR A 77 -1.19 -10.72 -19.93
N PHE A 78 -1.63 -9.98 -18.91
CA PHE A 78 -3.02 -9.92 -18.49
C PHE A 78 -3.46 -8.47 -18.44
N MET A 79 -4.61 -8.19 -19.04
CA MET A 79 -5.25 -6.89 -19.01
C MET A 79 -5.98 -6.66 -17.68
N PHE A 80 -6.25 -5.40 -17.37
CA PHE A 80 -7.07 -5.04 -16.20
C PHE A 80 -8.42 -5.75 -16.19
N SER A 81 -9.11 -5.83 -17.33
CA SER A 81 -10.42 -6.50 -17.41
C SER A 81 -10.37 -8.00 -17.14
N GLU A 82 -9.29 -8.67 -17.55
CA GLU A 82 -9.15 -10.13 -17.36
C GLU A 82 -8.94 -10.48 -15.89
N ILE A 83 -8.09 -9.70 -15.21
CA ILE A 83 -7.84 -9.87 -13.77
C ILE A 83 -9.09 -9.52 -12.97
N ASP A 84 -9.82 -8.47 -13.36
CA ASP A 84 -11.05 -8.05 -12.70
C ASP A 84 -12.14 -9.13 -12.76
N GLU A 85 -12.29 -9.80 -13.90
CA GLU A 85 -13.25 -10.90 -14.04
C GLU A 85 -12.94 -12.05 -13.07
N VAL A 86 -11.67 -12.42 -12.93
CA VAL A 86 -11.23 -13.50 -12.02
C VAL A 86 -11.36 -13.05 -10.55
N SER A 87 -11.05 -11.79 -10.26
CA SER A 87 -11.22 -11.19 -8.93
C SER A 87 -12.69 -11.23 -8.50
N ASN A 88 -13.60 -10.78 -9.37
CA ASN A 88 -15.03 -10.78 -9.11
C ASN A 88 -15.58 -12.20 -8.90
N LYS A 89 -15.14 -13.18 -9.70
CA LYS A 89 -15.49 -14.60 -9.48
C LYS A 89 -15.02 -15.08 -8.10
N THR A 90 -13.82 -14.69 -7.67
CA THR A 90 -13.29 -15.06 -6.36
C THR A 90 -14.13 -14.46 -5.23
N ALA A 91 -14.49 -13.18 -5.32
CA ALA A 91 -15.37 -12.52 -4.35
C ALA A 91 -16.72 -13.24 -4.21
N TRP A 92 -17.35 -13.62 -5.33
CA TRP A 92 -18.59 -14.39 -5.33
C TRP A 92 -18.46 -15.76 -4.66
N VAL A 93 -17.33 -16.45 -4.87
CA VAL A 93 -17.06 -17.73 -4.22
C VAL A 93 -16.88 -17.55 -2.71
N LEU A 94 -16.08 -16.57 -2.27
CA LEU A 94 -15.88 -16.30 -0.85
C LEU A 94 -17.19 -15.92 -0.15
N LYS A 95 -18.04 -15.13 -0.81
CA LYS A 95 -19.38 -14.80 -0.32
C LYS A 95 -20.26 -16.04 -0.13
N LYS A 96 -20.16 -17.04 -1.02
CA LYS A 96 -20.87 -18.33 -0.86
C LYS A 96 -20.37 -19.14 0.35
N PHE A 97 -19.14 -18.92 0.79
CA PHE A 97 -18.57 -19.51 2.00
C PHE A 97 -18.83 -18.66 3.28
N ASP A 98 -19.73 -17.68 3.22
CA ASP A 98 -20.07 -16.79 4.34
C ASP A 98 -18.89 -15.95 4.87
N VAL A 99 -17.88 -15.72 4.03
CA VAL A 99 -16.79 -14.79 4.34
C VAL A 99 -17.35 -13.37 4.40
N LYS A 100 -17.02 -12.64 5.46
CA LYS A 100 -17.55 -11.31 5.78
C LYS A 100 -16.43 -10.32 6.07
N PRO A 101 -16.70 -8.99 6.05
CA PRO A 101 -15.75 -8.02 6.55
C PRO A 101 -15.26 -8.39 7.97
N GLY A 102 -13.94 -8.45 8.15
CA GLY A 102 -13.30 -8.91 9.38
C GLY A 102 -12.95 -10.40 9.42
N SER A 103 -13.41 -11.20 8.47
CA SER A 103 -12.93 -12.57 8.26
C SER A 103 -11.48 -12.58 7.79
N VAL A 104 -10.76 -13.64 8.14
CA VAL A 104 -9.37 -13.87 7.71
C VAL A 104 -9.36 -15.01 6.70
N VAL A 105 -8.83 -14.75 5.50
CA VAL A 105 -8.69 -15.74 4.42
C VAL A 105 -7.21 -15.97 4.14
N ALA A 106 -6.77 -17.22 4.21
CA ALA A 106 -5.42 -17.60 3.81
C ALA A 106 -5.37 -17.86 2.30
N ILE A 107 -4.42 -17.23 1.60
CA ILE A 107 -4.18 -17.44 0.17
C ILE A 107 -2.82 -18.12 0.02
N MET A 108 -2.82 -19.38 -0.44
CA MET A 108 -1.61 -20.16 -0.63
C MET A 108 -1.52 -20.64 -2.08
N MET A 109 -0.70 -19.95 -2.87
CA MET A 109 -0.42 -20.29 -4.26
C MET A 109 0.91 -19.66 -4.71
N PRO A 110 1.51 -20.11 -5.82
CA PRO A 110 2.70 -19.49 -6.41
C PRO A 110 2.43 -18.05 -6.85
N ASN A 111 3.49 -17.32 -7.23
CA ASN A 111 3.35 -16.00 -7.83
C ASN A 111 2.77 -16.11 -9.25
N SER A 112 1.46 -15.92 -9.36
CA SER A 112 0.69 -15.96 -10.62
C SER A 112 -0.38 -14.86 -10.64
N MET A 113 -1.03 -14.70 -11.79
CA MET A 113 -2.16 -13.77 -11.92
C MET A 113 -3.30 -14.11 -10.94
N GLU A 114 -3.58 -15.40 -10.74
CA GLU A 114 -4.63 -15.87 -9.83
C GLU A 114 -4.36 -15.48 -8.38
N TYR A 115 -3.09 -15.35 -7.96
CA TYR A 115 -2.74 -14.83 -6.63
C TYR A 115 -3.25 -13.40 -6.46
N VAL A 116 -2.95 -12.54 -7.44
CA VAL A 116 -3.35 -11.14 -7.40
C VAL A 116 -4.87 -11.02 -7.48
N ALA A 117 -5.51 -11.75 -8.39
CA ALA A 117 -6.96 -11.78 -8.51
C ALA A 117 -7.65 -12.28 -7.24
N SER A 118 -7.11 -13.32 -6.59
CA SER A 118 -7.66 -13.85 -5.35
C SER A 118 -7.55 -12.86 -4.19
N TRP A 119 -6.43 -12.14 -4.11
CA TRP A 119 -6.22 -11.11 -3.11
C TRP A 119 -7.16 -9.91 -3.31
N LEU A 120 -7.36 -9.48 -4.55
CA LEU A 120 -8.33 -8.43 -4.89
C LEU A 120 -9.76 -8.87 -4.56
N GLY A 121 -10.15 -10.09 -4.95
CA GLY A 121 -11.49 -10.62 -4.70
C GLY A 121 -11.78 -10.87 -3.22
N ALA A 122 -10.76 -11.15 -2.39
CA ALA A 122 -10.91 -11.25 -0.95
C ALA A 122 -11.09 -9.89 -0.25
N GLY A 123 -10.67 -8.80 -0.89
CA GLY A 123 -10.85 -7.44 -0.39
C GLY A 123 -12.17 -6.79 -0.79
N ALA A 124 -12.88 -7.36 -1.77
CA ALA A 124 -14.11 -6.82 -2.38
C ALA A 124 -15.35 -6.93 -1.47
#